data_AF-A0A1V6C610-F1
#
_entry.id   AF-A0A1V6C610-F1
#
_cell.length_a   1.000
_cell.length_b   1.000
_cell.length_c   1.000
_cell.angle_alpha   90.00
_cell.angle_beta   90.00
_cell.angle_gamma   90.00
#
_symmetry.space_group_name_H-M   'P 1'
#
loop_
_entity.id
_entity.type
_entity.pdbx_description
1 polymer ?
#
loop_
_entity_poly.entity_id
_entity_poly.type
_entity_poly.pdbx_seq_one_letter_code
_entity_poly.pdbx_strand_id
1 'polypeptide(L)'
;MEDAEYEDHPQYVLAGKNSNHAIGRPTYAKLGRSNLIQLNIGAHVSEYSSNIGRPASIGPMIPDMKKLVQAGLDMHLKTMDWMKAGIKAKNVVKNSYEYGNKIGVKKTSFMDSVMDWE
;
A
#
# COMPACT_ATOMS: atom_id res chain seq x y z
N MET A 1 -15.15 19.66 -16.59
CA MET A 1 -14.35 18.48 -16.23
C MET A 1 -13.03 19.08 -15.81
N GLU A 2 -12.72 19.05 -14.51
CA GLU A 2 -11.50 19.64 -13.98
C GLU A 2 -10.39 18.59 -14.02
N ASP A 3 -9.23 19.00 -14.53
CA ASP A 3 -8.02 18.17 -14.59
C ASP A 3 -7.22 18.31 -13.29
N ALA A 4 -6.22 17.43 -13.11
CA ALA A 4 -5.29 17.55 -11.99
C ALA A 4 -4.52 18.87 -12.06
N GLU A 5 -4.56 19.64 -10.97
CA GLU A 5 -3.83 20.90 -10.85
C GLU A 5 -2.35 20.63 -10.55
N TYR A 6 -2.09 19.70 -9.62
CA TYR A 6 -0.75 19.27 -9.21
C TYR A 6 -0.79 17.94 -8.45
N GLU A 7 0.38 17.44 -8.07
CA GLU A 7 0.52 16.25 -7.22
C GLU A 7 0.16 16.51 -5.76
N ASP A 8 -0.71 15.70 -5.17
CA ASP A 8 -1.09 15.87 -3.76
C ASP A 8 0.10 15.72 -2.78
N HIS A 9 1.00 14.78 -3.08
CA HIS A 9 2.26 14.58 -2.39
C HIS A 9 3.32 14.16 -3.39
N PRO A 10 4.63 14.21 -3.04
CA PRO A 10 5.67 13.66 -3.90
C PRO A 10 5.31 12.23 -4.31
N GLN A 11 5.26 11.95 -5.61
CA GLN A 11 4.92 10.62 -6.10
C GLN A 11 5.91 9.59 -5.53
N TYR A 12 5.43 8.53 -4.88
CA TYR A 12 6.31 7.45 -4.40
C TYR A 12 6.26 6.28 -5.37
N VAL A 13 7.15 6.33 -6.36
CA VAL A 13 7.36 5.27 -7.35
C VAL A 13 8.59 4.46 -6.96
N LEU A 14 8.35 3.29 -6.35
CA LEU A 14 9.40 2.47 -5.74
C LEU A 14 9.51 1.12 -6.44
N ALA A 15 10.66 0.83 -7.02
CA ALA A 15 10.87 -0.39 -7.82
C ALA A 15 11.93 -1.33 -7.23
N GLY A 16 11.75 -2.63 -7.44
CA GLY A 16 12.70 -3.67 -7.04
C GLY A 16 12.94 -3.66 -5.53
N LYS A 17 14.20 -3.57 -5.08
CA LYS A 17 14.52 -3.54 -3.64
C LYS A 17 13.84 -2.37 -2.90
N ASN A 18 13.62 -1.25 -3.59
CA ASN A 18 13.02 -0.07 -2.98
C ASN A 18 11.53 -0.24 -2.70
N SER A 19 10.86 -1.22 -3.32
CA SER A 19 9.44 -1.51 -3.05
C SER A 19 9.20 -2.17 -1.69
N ASN A 20 10.23 -2.33 -0.87
CA ASN A 20 10.09 -2.76 0.53
C ASN A 20 9.86 -1.58 1.49
N HIS A 21 10.02 -0.34 1.02
CA HIS A 21 9.73 0.85 1.82
C HIS A 21 8.26 1.23 1.70
N ALA A 22 7.62 1.58 2.83
CA ALA A 22 6.24 2.08 2.83
C ALA A 22 6.14 3.50 2.23
N ILE A 23 7.17 4.32 2.46
CA ILE A 23 7.33 5.68 1.92
C ILE A 23 8.76 5.85 1.43
N GLY A 24 8.98 6.60 0.35
CA GLY A 24 10.33 6.84 -0.16
C GLY A 24 10.35 7.67 -1.43
N ARG A 25 11.46 8.35 -1.70
CA ARG A 25 11.62 9.14 -2.93
C ARG A 25 11.92 8.22 -4.14
N PRO A 26 11.36 8.50 -5.32
CA PRO A 26 11.79 7.87 -6.56
C PRO A 26 13.28 8.09 -6.79
N THR A 27 13.92 7.10 -7.41
CA THR A 27 15.34 7.17 -7.77
C THR A 27 15.52 6.83 -9.25
N TYR A 28 16.74 6.97 -9.76
CA TYR A 28 17.13 6.53 -11.11
C TYR A 28 17.22 5.00 -11.26
N ALA A 29 16.48 4.24 -10.45
CA ALA A 29 16.45 2.79 -10.52
C ALA A 29 15.90 2.35 -11.89
N LYS A 30 16.69 1.57 -12.63
CA LYS A 30 16.24 1.01 -13.90
C LYS A 30 15.12 -0.01 -13.66
N LEU A 31 14.00 0.17 -14.35
CA LEU A 31 12.90 -0.78 -14.31
C LEU A 31 13.28 -2.03 -15.10
N GLY A 32 13.31 -3.17 -14.41
CA GLY A 32 13.62 -4.48 -14.98
C GLY A 32 12.36 -5.34 -15.12
N ARG A 33 12.43 -6.36 -15.98
CA ARG A 33 11.36 -7.35 -16.12
C ARG A 33 11.17 -8.10 -14.79
N SER A 34 9.91 -8.37 -14.43
CA SER A 34 9.53 -9.08 -13.21
C SER A 34 9.87 -8.39 -11.89
N ASN A 35 10.26 -7.10 -11.92
CA ASN A 35 10.37 -6.29 -10.70
C ASN A 35 8.99 -5.84 -10.22
N LEU A 36 8.78 -5.81 -8.91
CA LEU A 36 7.65 -5.11 -8.32
C LEU A 36 7.88 -3.60 -8.40
N ILE A 37 6.84 -2.86 -8.74
CA ILE A 37 6.79 -1.41 -8.77
C ILE A 37 5.60 -1.00 -7.91
N GLN A 38 5.84 -0.28 -6.83
CA GLN A 38 4.79 0.37 -6.07
C GLN A 38 4.55 1.75 -6.67
N LEU A 39 3.35 1.95 -7.20
CA LEU A 39 2.87 3.24 -7.70
C LEU A 39 2.00 3.85 -6.61
N ASN A 40 2.52 4.82 -5.87
CA ASN A 40 1.72 5.63 -4.96
C ASN A 40 1.60 7.02 -5.54
N ILE A 41 0.43 7.28 -6.11
CA ILE A 41 0.14 8.46 -6.91
C ILE A 41 -0.96 9.24 -6.25
N GLY A 42 -0.78 10.56 -6.17
CA GLY A 42 -1.81 11.46 -5.68
C GLY A 42 -1.98 12.67 -6.59
N ALA A 43 -3.22 13.13 -6.68
CA ALA A 43 -3.61 14.29 -7.49
C ALA A 43 -4.50 15.23 -6.67
N HIS A 44 -4.27 16.52 -6.85
CA HIS A 44 -5.06 17.59 -6.26
C HIS A 44 -5.96 18.25 -7.31
N VAL A 45 -7.24 18.43 -6.96
CA VAL A 45 -8.25 19.10 -7.80
C VAL A 45 -9.20 19.85 -6.90
N SER A 46 -9.38 21.16 -7.10
CA SER A 46 -10.41 21.95 -6.42
C SER A 46 -10.40 21.78 -4.90
N GLU A 47 -9.21 21.83 -4.30
CA GLU A 47 -8.95 21.67 -2.86
C GLU A 47 -9.12 20.25 -2.29
N TYR A 48 -9.44 19.27 -3.15
CA TYR A 48 -9.50 17.86 -2.77
C TYR A 48 -8.23 17.13 -3.16
N SER A 49 -7.79 16.26 -2.26
CA SER A 49 -6.72 15.31 -2.50
C SER A 49 -7.24 13.91 -2.77
N SER A 50 -6.62 13.25 -3.74
CA SER A 50 -6.86 11.83 -4.05
C SER A 50 -5.54 11.08 -3.99
N ASN A 51 -5.57 9.84 -3.50
CA ASN A 51 -4.37 9.02 -3.36
C ASN A 51 -4.69 7.58 -3.75
N ILE A 52 -3.82 6.99 -4.56
CA ILE A 52 -3.94 5.59 -4.96
C ILE A 52 -2.57 4.89 -4.91
N GLY A 53 -2.54 3.77 -4.19
CA GLY A 53 -1.41 2.86 -4.14
C GLY A 53 -1.69 1.59 -4.94
N ARG A 54 -0.87 1.25 -5.94
CA ARG A 54 -1.00 0.01 -6.72
C ARG A 54 0.34 -0.66 -6.96
N PRO A 55 0.46 -1.98 -6.69
CA PRO A 55 1.59 -2.76 -7.17
C PRO A 55 1.43 -3.05 -8.67
N ALA A 56 2.50 -2.87 -9.43
CA ALA A 56 2.61 -3.18 -10.85
C ALA A 56 3.89 -3.98 -11.12
N SER A 57 3.96 -4.65 -12.27
CA SER A 57 5.18 -5.31 -12.73
C SER A 57 5.27 -5.25 -14.25
N ILE A 58 6.49 -5.13 -14.77
CA ILE A 58 6.76 -5.22 -16.21
C ILE A 58 6.99 -6.69 -16.54
N GLY A 59 6.00 -7.34 -17.14
CA GLY A 59 6.00 -8.77 -17.41
C GLY A 59 5.43 -9.62 -16.27
N PRO A 60 5.49 -10.96 -16.39
CA PRO A 60 4.87 -11.86 -15.41
C PRO A 60 5.53 -11.73 -14.03
N MET A 61 4.70 -11.71 -12.99
CA MET A 61 5.20 -11.76 -11.62
C MET A 61 5.78 -13.14 -11.31
N ILE A 62 6.93 -13.19 -10.64
CA ILE A 62 7.44 -14.45 -10.09
C ILE A 62 6.48 -15.01 -9.03
N PRO A 63 6.40 -16.34 -8.83
CA PRO A 63 5.39 -16.96 -7.97
C PRO A 63 5.29 -16.37 -6.56
N ASP A 64 6.42 -16.12 -5.90
CA ASP A 64 6.43 -15.60 -4.53
C ASP A 64 5.99 -14.14 -4.46
N MET A 65 6.36 -13.32 -5.45
CA MET A 65 5.85 -11.96 -5.58
C MET A 65 4.34 -11.94 -5.77
N LYS A 66 3.80 -12.84 -6.60
CA LYS A 66 2.36 -12.98 -6.82
C LYS A 66 1.64 -13.38 -5.53
N LYS A 67 2.18 -14.30 -4.74
CA LYS A 67 1.62 -14.67 -3.42
C LYS A 67 1.57 -13.48 -2.46
N LEU A 68 2.64 -12.68 -2.41
CA LEU A 68 2.71 -11.49 -1.56
C LEU A 68 1.69 -10.43 -2.00
N VAL A 69 1.59 -10.15 -3.30
CA VAL A 69 0.60 -9.20 -3.84
C VAL A 69 -0.83 -9.69 -3.57
N GLN A 70 -1.09 -11.00 -3.72
CA GLN A 70 -2.39 -11.59 -3.42
C GLN A 70 -2.74 -11.44 -1.94
N ALA A 71 -1.80 -11.73 -1.02
CA ALA A 71 -2.02 -11.56 0.40
C ALA A 71 -2.34 -10.09 0.75
N GLY A 72 -1.64 -9.13 0.13
CA GLY A 72 -1.95 -7.71 0.28
C GLY A 72 -3.33 -7.33 -0.24
N LEU A 73 -3.76 -7.89 -1.38
CA LEU A 73 -5.10 -7.68 -1.92
C LEU A 73 -6.19 -8.25 -1.00
N ASP A 74 -6.00 -9.47 -0.50
CA ASP A 74 -6.95 -10.13 0.41
C ASP A 74 -7.10 -9.34 1.71
N MET A 75 -5.99 -8.84 2.27
CA MET A 75 -6.00 -7.95 3.44
C MET A 75 -6.71 -6.63 3.16
N HIS A 76 -6.47 -6.01 2.01
CA HIS A 76 -7.09 -4.73 1.63
C HIS A 76 -8.62 -4.87 1.51
N LEU A 77 -9.09 -5.91 0.80
CA LEU A 77 -10.52 -6.18 0.64
C LEU A 77 -11.20 -6.48 1.99
N LYS A 78 -10.58 -7.29 2.84
CA LYS A 78 -11.09 -7.57 4.19
C LYS A 78 -11.13 -6.32 5.08
N THR A 79 -10.12 -5.46 4.95
CA THR A 79 -10.09 -4.18 5.68
C THR A 79 -11.26 -3.29 5.26
N MET A 80 -11.58 -3.22 3.96
CA MET A 80 -12.78 -2.50 3.48
C MET A 80 -14.08 -3.08 4.04
N ASP A 81 -14.21 -4.40 4.19
CA ASP A 81 -15.40 -5.03 4.78
C ASP A 81 -15.65 -4.59 6.25
N TRP A 82 -14.59 -4.27 7.01
CA TRP A 82 -14.70 -3.83 8.40
C TRP A 82 -14.89 -2.31 8.55
N MET A 83 -14.51 -1.53 7.56
CA MET A 83 -14.68 -0.07 7.58
C MET A 83 -16.15 0.30 7.39
N LYS A 84 -16.82 0.59 8.51
CA LYS A 84 -18.23 0.95 8.57
C LYS A 84 -18.46 2.08 9.57
N ALA A 85 -19.53 2.86 9.38
CA ALA A 85 -19.91 3.91 10.31
C ALA A 85 -20.08 3.35 11.74
N GLY A 86 -19.54 4.07 12.73
CA GLY A 86 -19.59 3.67 14.14
C GLY A 86 -18.52 2.67 14.57
N ILE A 87 -17.73 2.10 13.66
CA ILE A 87 -16.60 1.23 14.02
C ILE A 87 -15.36 2.07 14.33
N LYS A 88 -14.81 1.90 15.54
CA LYS A 88 -13.55 2.57 15.92
C LYS A 88 -12.39 2.09 15.04
N ALA A 89 -11.58 3.03 14.55
CA ALA A 89 -10.43 2.73 13.70
C ALA A 89 -9.50 1.66 14.30
N LYS A 90 -9.25 1.71 15.62
CA LYS A 90 -8.42 0.72 16.32
C LYS A 90 -8.89 -0.74 16.15
N ASN A 91 -10.21 -0.94 16.03
CA ASN A 91 -10.77 -2.27 15.85
C ASN A 91 -10.53 -2.78 14.42
N VAL A 92 -10.64 -1.90 13.41
CA VAL A 92 -10.34 -2.22 12.01
C VAL A 92 -8.87 -2.63 11.88
N VAL A 93 -7.97 -1.85 12.48
CA VAL A 93 -6.53 -2.11 12.50
C VAL A 93 -6.21 -3.45 13.17
N LYS A 94 -6.77 -3.70 14.36
CA LYS A 94 -6.63 -4.98 15.07
C LYS A 94 -7.06 -6.18 14.21
N ASN A 95 -8.25 -6.10 13.60
CA ASN A 95 -8.77 -7.16 12.74
C ASN A 95 -7.87 -7.41 11.52
N SER A 96 -7.35 -6.35 10.91
CA SER A 96 -6.44 -6.43 9.77
C SER A 96 -5.14 -7.16 10.12
N TYR A 97 -4.57 -6.89 11.30
CA TYR A 97 -3.40 -7.62 11.79
C TYR A 97 -3.68 -9.09 12.07
N GLU A 98 -4.77 -9.38 12.79
CA GLU A 98 -5.15 -10.76 13.10
C GLU A 98 -5.35 -11.58 11.81
N TYR A 99 -5.98 -10.98 10.80
CA TYR A 99 -6.14 -11.60 9.49
C TYR A 99 -4.81 -11.77 8.75
N GLY A 100 -3.95 -10.74 8.74
CA GLY A 100 -2.61 -10.80 8.15
C GLY A 100 -1.76 -11.94 8.73
N ASN A 101 -1.76 -12.07 10.07
CA ASN A 101 -1.09 -13.17 10.77
C ASN A 101 -1.67 -14.54 10.36
N LYS A 102 -3.00 -14.66 10.27
CA LYS A 102 -3.69 -15.89 9.86
C LYS A 102 -3.30 -16.34 8.45
N ILE A 103 -3.08 -15.40 7.52
CA ILE A 103 -2.69 -15.70 6.14
C ILE A 103 -1.16 -15.72 5.92
N GLY A 104 -0.37 -15.60 7.00
CA GLY A 104 1.09 -15.77 6.96
C GLY A 104 1.90 -14.51 6.62
N VAL A 105 1.30 -13.32 6.64
CA VAL A 105 2.01 -12.03 6.52
C VAL A 105 2.51 -11.64 7.91
N LYS A 106 3.81 -11.80 8.19
CA LYS A 106 4.40 -11.53 9.52
C LYS A 106 4.61 -10.02 9.78
N LYS A 107 4.61 -9.67 11.08
CA LYS A 107 4.88 -8.32 11.63
C LYS A 107 6.17 -7.69 11.11
N THR A 108 6.11 -6.37 10.87
CA THR A 108 7.27 -5.48 10.76
C THR A 108 7.29 -4.55 11.98
N SER A 109 8.48 -4.22 12.51
CA SER A 109 8.69 -3.49 13.78
C SER A 109 8.00 -2.12 13.88
N PHE A 110 7.67 -1.48 12.76
CA PHE A 110 6.99 -0.19 12.72
C PHE A 110 5.55 -0.23 13.26
N MET A 111 4.90 -1.38 13.23
CA MET A 111 3.47 -1.52 13.54
C MET A 111 3.19 -1.78 15.03
N ASP A 112 4.19 -2.21 15.79
CA ASP A 112 4.07 -2.41 17.24
C ASP A 112 3.85 -1.08 17.96
N SER A 113 4.52 -0.02 17.50
CA SER A 113 4.39 1.31 18.09
C SER A 113 3.02 1.96 17.88
N VAL A 114 2.19 1.52 16.92
CA VAL A 114 0.85 2.06 16.65
C VAL A 114 -0.22 1.40 17.54
N MET A 115 0.01 0.15 17.97
CA MET A 115 -0.92 -0.59 18.82
C MET A 115 -0.82 -0.19 20.30
N ASP A 116 0.25 0.51 20.68
CA ASP A 116 0.54 0.96 22.05
C ASP A 116 0.04 2.39 22.36
N TRP A 117 -0.66 3.05 21.42
CA TRP A 117 -1.27 4.36 21.67
C TRP A 117 -2.60 4.17 22.42
N GLU A 118 -2.53 4.28 23.75
CA GLU A 118 -3.67 4.48 24.65
C GLU A 118 -4.23 5.91 24.56
#